data_AF-A0A4Y8CBL8-F1
#
_entry.id   AF-A0A4Y8CBL8-F1
#
_cell.length_a   1.000
_cell.length_b   1.000
_cell.length_c   1.000
_cell.angle_alpha   90.00
_cell.angle_beta   90.00
_cell.angle_gamma   90.00
#
_symmetry.space_group_name_H-M   'P 1'
#
loop_
_entity.id
_entity.type
_entity.pdbx_description
1 polymer ?
#
loop_
_entity_poly.entity_id
_entity_poly.type
_entity_poly.pdbx_seq_one_letter_code
_entity_poly.pdbx_strand_id
1 'polypeptide(L)' 'MGQKVNPIGLRLGINRNWESRWFPTKANLVENIGEDYKIRAFLKRKLYYAGISQILVERTAKKLR' A
#
# COMPACT_ATOMS: atom_id res chain seq x y z
N MET A 1 6.68 -26.84 -17.00
CA MET A 1 5.87 -26.07 -16.03
C MET A 1 6.36 -24.62 -16.05
N GLY A 2 5.58 -23.69 -16.59
CA GLY A 2 6.00 -22.28 -16.77
C GLY A 2 5.80 -21.42 -15.52
N GLN A 3 6.67 -20.43 -15.34
CA GLN A 3 6.54 -19.44 -14.27
C GLN A 3 5.31 -18.56 -14.54
N LYS A 4 4.31 -18.60 -13.63
CA LYS A 4 3.11 -17.77 -13.73
C LYS A 4 3.36 -16.42 -13.05
N VAL A 5 2.94 -15.33 -13.71
CA VAL A 5 3.05 -13.97 -13.20
C VAL A 5 2.00 -13.72 -12.11
N ASN A 6 2.31 -12.84 -11.16
CA ASN A 6 1.33 -12.41 -10.16
C ASN A 6 0.16 -11.67 -10.86
N PRO A 7 -1.08 -12.18 -10.76
CA PRO A 7 -2.24 -11.60 -11.44
C PRO A 7 -2.65 -10.23 -10.87
N ILE A 8 -2.21 -9.88 -9.66
CA ILE A 8 -2.42 -8.55 -9.07
C ILE A 8 -1.54 -7.54 -9.81
N GLY A 9 -0.24 -7.84 -9.91
CA GLY A 9 0.73 -6.97 -10.55
C GLY A 9 0.43 -6.77 -12.04
N LEU A 10 0.06 -7.85 -12.73
CA LEU A 10 -0.31 -7.81 -14.15
C LEU A 10 -1.49 -6.87 -14.47
N ARG A 11 -2.33 -6.59 -13.47
CA ARG A 11 -3.58 -5.84 -13.62
C ARG A 11 -3.54 -4.44 -12.99
N LEU A 12 -2.43 -4.07 -12.36
CA LEU A 12 -2.24 -2.73 -11.80
C LEU A 12 -2.32 -1.69 -12.91
N GLY A 13 -3.17 -0.68 -12.74
CA GLY A 13 -3.38 0.41 -13.69
C GLY A 13 -4.35 0.09 -14.85
N ILE A 14 -4.83 -1.16 -14.97
CA ILE A 14 -5.82 -1.56 -15.99
C ILE A 14 -7.20 -1.68 -15.34
N ASN A 15 -7.38 -2.71 -14.50
CA ASN A 15 -8.64 -2.96 -13.81
C ASN A 15 -8.49 -3.05 -12.29
N ARG A 16 -7.26 -2.92 -11.77
CA ARG A 16 -6.97 -2.83 -10.34
C ARG A 16 -6.12 -1.60 -10.04
N ASN A 17 -6.44 -0.93 -8.94
CA ASN A 17 -5.77 0.30 -8.53
C ASN A 17 -4.74 0.04 -7.42
N TRP A 18 -3.84 1.01 -7.21
CA TRP A 18 -2.82 0.97 -6.17
C TRP A 18 -3.44 1.07 -4.77
N GLU A 19 -2.84 0.37 -3.82
CA GLU A 19 -3.23 0.42 -2.41
C GLU A 19 -2.62 1.62 -1.67
N SER A 20 -1.46 2.11 -2.10
CA SER A 20 -0.88 3.37 -1.62
C SER A 20 -0.95 4.39 -2.75
N ARG A 21 -1.73 5.47 -2.57
CA ARG A 21 -1.96 6.50 -3.58
C ARG A 21 -1.49 7.85 -3.07
N TRP A 22 -0.26 8.19 -3.40
CA TRP A 22 0.34 9.47 -3.08
C TRP A 22 1.56 9.70 -3.96
N PHE A 23 1.99 10.96 -4.04
CA PHE A 23 3.13 11.37 -4.85
C PHE A 23 4.14 12.14 -3.99
N PRO A 24 5.27 11.53 -3.62
CA PRO A 24 6.30 12.19 -2.81
C PRO A 24 7.33 12.93 -3.65
N THR A 25 8.05 13.82 -2.98
CA THR A 25 9.35 14.29 -3.46
C THR A 25 10.41 13.19 -3.32
N LYS A 26 11.45 13.24 -4.15
CA LYS A 26 12.54 12.23 -4.18
C LYS A 26 13.21 12.03 -2.81
N ALA A 27 13.33 13.10 -2.02
CA ALA A 27 13.92 13.06 -0.68
C ALA A 27 13.07 12.26 0.32
N ASN A 28 11.74 12.40 0.26
CA ASN A 28 10.83 11.83 1.26
C ASN A 28 10.29 10.45 0.86
N LEU A 29 10.58 9.99 -0.36
CA LEU A 29 10.08 8.73 -0.90
C LEU A 29 10.45 7.52 -0.02
N VAL A 30 11.73 7.40 0.35
CA VAL A 30 12.24 6.23 1.09
C VAL A 30 11.64 6.17 2.50
N GLU A 31 11.60 7.31 3.18
CA GLU A 31 11.04 7.42 4.53
C GLU A 31 9.53 7.11 4.53
N ASN A 32 8.77 7.70 3.59
CA ASN A 32 7.33 7.48 3.47
C ASN A 32 6.98 6.01 3.17
N ILE A 33 7.76 5.32 2.31
CA ILE A 33 7.56 3.89 2.04
C ILE A 33 7.81 3.05 3.31
N GLY A 34 8.89 3.35 4.04
CA GLY A 34 9.22 2.66 5.27
C GLY A 34 8.16 2.84 6.35
N GLU A 35 7.61 4.05 6.47
CA GLU A 35 6.52 4.35 7.40
C GLU A 35 5.22 3.63 6.99
N ASP A 36 4.83 3.66 5.71
CA ASP A 36 3.65 2.94 5.20
C ASP A 36 3.71 1.43 5.54
N TYR A 37 4.88 0.81 5.41
CA TYR A 37 5.07 -0.60 5.76
C TYR A 37 4.86 -0.84 7.26
N LYS A 38 5.42 0.02 8.12
CA LYS A 38 5.25 -0.08 9.59
C LYS A 38 3.78 0.07 9.99
N ILE A 39 3.07 1.05 9.41
CA ILE A 39 1.64 1.27 9.66
C ILE A 39 0.82 0.03 9.26
N ARG A 40 1.06 -0.52 8.06
CA ARG A 40 0.35 -1.73 7.58
C ARG A 40 0.62 -2.94 8.48
N ALA A 41 1.86 -3.13 8.92
CA ALA A 41 2.21 -4.23 9.81
C ALA A 41 1.56 -4.09 11.19
N PHE A 42 1.54 -2.87 11.74
CA PHE A 42 0.90 -2.58 13.02
C PHE A 42 -0.62 -2.81 12.96
N LEU A 43 -1.29 -2.28 11.93
CA LEU A 43 -2.74 -2.42 11.75
C LEU A 43 -3.15 -3.87 11.55
N LYS A 44 -2.42 -4.65 10.72
CA LYS A 44 -2.70 -6.08 10.53
C LYS A 44 -2.60 -6.87 11.83
N ARG A 45 -1.63 -6.56 12.69
CA ARG A 45 -1.50 -7.22 14.00
C ARG A 45 -2.63 -6.85 14.95
N LYS A 46 -2.95 -5.56 15.05
CA LYS A 46 -3.95 -5.06 16.00
C LYS A 46 -5.38 -5.45 15.61
N LEU A 47 -5.68 -5.45 14.31
CA LEU A 47 -7.03 -5.63 13.78
C LEU A 47 -7.23 -7.00 13.12
N TYR A 48 -6.42 -7.99 13.52
CA TYR A 48 -6.50 -9.36 12.99
C TYR A 48 -7.92 -9.95 13.15
N TYR A 49 -8.52 -9.78 14.34
CA TYR A 49 -9.88 -10.25 14.62
C TYR A 49 -10.98 -9.46 13.90
N ALA A 50 -10.68 -8.25 13.41
CA ALA A 50 -11.67 -7.43 12.73
C ALA A 50 -11.88 -7.82 11.25
N GLY A 51 -11.08 -8.76 10.72
CA GLY A 51 -11.28 -9.28 9.36
C GLY A 51 -11.07 -8.25 8.25
N ILE A 52 -10.06 -7.37 8.39
CA ILE A 52 -9.80 -6.30 7.42
C ILE A 52 -9.40 -6.87 6.06
N SER A 53 -10.16 -6.52 5.02
CA SER A 53 -9.95 -6.99 3.66
C SER A 53 -8.79 -6.27 2.95
N GLN A 54 -8.69 -4.94 3.10
CA GLN A 54 -7.69 -4.11 2.42
C GLN A 54 -7.32 -2.88 3.26
N ILE A 55 -6.09 -2.39 3.12
CA ILE A 55 -5.59 -1.16 3.74
C ILE A 55 -5.17 -0.21 2.63
N LEU A 56 -5.93 0.87 2.48
CA LEU A 56 -5.62 1.96 1.55
C LEU A 56 -4.88 3.06 2.31
N VAL A 57 -3.82 3.61 1.70
CA VAL A 57 -3.04 4.70 2.29
C VAL A 57 -2.98 5.86 1.31
N GLU A 58 -3.47 7.02 1.72
CA GLU A 58 -3.44 8.25 0.94
C GLU A 58 -2.69 9.34 1.71
N ARG A 59 -1.67 9.93 1.09
CA ARG A 59 -0.90 11.03 1.69
C ARG A 59 -1.20 12.32 0.95
N THR A 60 -1.75 13.30 1.65
CA THR A 60 -1.83 14.71 1.21
C THR A 60 -0.70 15.50 1.88
N ALA A 61 -0.24 16.59 1.27
CA ALA A 61 0.86 17.43 1.77
C ALA A 61 0.74 17.87 3.25
N LYS A 62 -0.47 17.88 3.81
CA LYS A 62 -0.73 18.23 5.23
C LYS A 62 -1.41 17.12 6.04
N LYS A 63 -1.85 16.01 5.43
CA LYS A 63 -2.70 15.02 6.13
C LYS A 63 -2.54 13.61 5.55
N LEU A 64 -2.37 12.64 6.44
CA LEU A 64 -2.44 11.22 6.16
C LEU A 64 -3.91 10.77 6.25
N ARG A 65 -4.39 9.99 5.27
CA ARG A 65 -5.72 9.39 5.24
C ARG A 65 -5.64 7.88 4.99
#